data_AF-A0A7R9A1N2-F1
#
_entry.id   AF-A0A7R9A1N2-F1
#
_cell.length_a   1.000
_cell.length_b   1.000
_cell.length_c   1.000
_cell.angle_alpha   90.00
_cell.angle_beta   90.00
_cell.angle_gamma   90.00
#
_symmetry.space_group_name_H-M   'P 1'
#
loop_
_entity.id
_entity.type
_entity.pdbx_description
1 polymer ?
#
loop_
_entity_poly.entity_id
_entity_poly.type
_entity_poly.pdbx_seq_one_letter_code
_entity_poly.pdbx_strand_id
1 'polypeptide(L)'
;MGAELRDLSDHYSLLAIQGPKAVEAMQSLTSVDLSEIPFYKFRVADFAGIEHVIISATGYTGSGGFEIYCKNSEVEQVWKRVFEAGADFGIKPIGLAARDTLRLEMGYCLYGNDIDDTTSPIEAGLGWITKFTKDFINSDGLLKQKEEGVTRRLRAFEL
;
A
#
# COMPACT_ATOMS: atom_id res chain seq x y z
N MET A 1 -5.88 -19.80 -21.15
CA MET A 1 -5.82 -19.25 -19.78
C MET A 1 -6.64 -20.17 -18.90
N GLY A 2 -6.07 -20.72 -17.84
CA GLY A 2 -6.73 -21.65 -16.91
C GLY A 2 -6.40 -21.28 -15.48
N ALA A 3 -6.75 -20.05 -15.09
CA ALA A 3 -6.54 -19.55 -13.73
C ALA A 3 -7.87 -19.52 -12.99
N GLU A 4 -7.84 -19.85 -11.70
CA GLU A 4 -8.95 -19.66 -10.79
C GLU A 4 -8.84 -18.29 -10.12
N LEU A 5 -9.89 -17.49 -10.19
CA LEU A 5 -9.98 -16.20 -9.53
C LEU A 5 -10.98 -16.31 -8.37
N ARG A 6 -10.58 -15.83 -7.19
CA ARG A 6 -11.44 -15.78 -6.01
C ARG A 6 -11.36 -14.39 -5.40
N ASP A 7 -12.53 -13.80 -5.15
CA ASP A 7 -12.65 -12.62 -4.30
C ASP A 7 -12.65 -13.06 -2.83
N LEU A 8 -11.73 -12.49 -2.04
CA LEU A 8 -11.57 -12.78 -0.62
C LEU A 8 -11.74 -11.52 0.25
N SER A 9 -12.26 -10.43 -0.32
CA SER A 9 -12.41 -9.14 0.36
C SER A 9 -13.25 -9.28 1.64
N ASP A 10 -14.33 -10.07 1.59
CA ASP A 10 -15.21 -10.32 2.75
C ASP A 10 -14.65 -11.30 3.79
N HIS A 11 -13.44 -11.83 3.57
CA HIS A 11 -12.81 -12.79 4.47
C HIS A 11 -11.59 -12.23 5.20
N TYR A 12 -11.03 -11.11 4.73
CA TYR A 12 -9.82 -10.51 5.27
C TYR A 12 -10.04 -9.08 5.74
N SER A 13 -9.37 -8.76 6.83
CA SER A 13 -9.22 -7.40 7.32
C SER A 13 -7.79 -6.93 7.11
N LEU A 14 -7.63 -5.61 6.92
CA LEU A 14 -6.34 -4.95 6.73
C LEU A 14 -6.18 -3.84 7.76
N LEU A 15 -5.11 -3.89 8.56
CA LEU A 15 -4.69 -2.80 9.42
C LEU A 15 -3.41 -2.14 8.86
N ALA A 16 -3.52 -0.87 8.49
CA ALA A 16 -2.38 -0.08 8.02
C ALA A 16 -1.72 0.61 9.22
N ILE A 17 -0.52 0.15 9.58
CA ILE A 17 0.27 0.67 10.70
C ILE A 17 1.42 1.48 10.11
N GLN A 18 1.27 2.80 10.06
CA GLN A 18 2.20 3.68 9.35
C GLN A 18 2.80 4.75 10.24
N GLY A 19 4.09 5.02 10.01
CA GLY A 19 4.86 5.98 10.78
C GLY A 19 6.32 5.55 10.94
N PRO A 20 7.22 6.51 11.24
CA PRO A 20 8.66 6.26 11.32
C PRO A 20 9.07 5.29 12.43
N LYS A 21 8.17 5.03 13.39
CA LYS A 21 8.36 4.11 14.51
C LYS A 21 7.67 2.76 14.34
N ALA A 22 7.03 2.49 13.20
CA ALA A 22 6.24 1.27 13.01
C ALA A 22 7.05 -0.02 13.19
N VAL A 23 8.31 -0.06 12.70
CA VAL A 23 9.22 -1.21 12.87
C VAL A 23 9.48 -1.46 14.36
N GLU A 24 9.96 -0.44 15.07
CA GLU A 24 10.31 -0.53 16.50
C GLU A 24 9.08 -0.89 17.35
N ALA A 25 7.95 -0.23 17.09
CA ALA A 25 6.72 -0.41 17.85
C ALA A 25 6.10 -1.80 17.68
N MET A 26 6.15 -2.37 16.48
CA MET A 26 5.45 -3.61 16.17
C MET A 26 6.34 -4.86 16.27
N GLN A 27 7.65 -4.72 16.44
CA GLN A 27 8.58 -5.85 16.43
C GLN A 27 8.24 -6.93 17.46
N SER A 28 7.74 -6.55 18.63
CA SER A 28 7.34 -7.48 19.69
C SER A 28 6.14 -8.37 19.32
N LEU A 29 5.42 -8.03 18.25
CA LEU A 29 4.23 -8.75 17.81
C LEU A 29 4.54 -9.92 16.88
N THR A 30 5.77 -10.08 16.40
CA THR A 30 6.12 -11.12 15.42
C THR A 30 7.51 -11.70 15.68
N SER A 31 7.71 -12.97 15.32
CA SER A 31 9.04 -13.59 15.32
C SER A 31 9.94 -13.13 14.17
N VAL A 32 9.39 -12.49 13.13
CA VAL A 32 10.15 -12.00 11.96
C VAL A 32 10.80 -10.66 12.27
N ASP A 33 12.06 -10.48 11.90
CA ASP A 33 12.69 -9.15 11.91
C ASP A 33 12.00 -8.24 10.88
N LEU A 34 11.23 -7.27 11.38
CA LEU A 34 10.47 -6.33 10.56
C LEU A 34 11.38 -5.39 9.76
N SER A 35 12.60 -5.12 10.24
CA SER A 35 13.56 -4.27 9.54
C SER A 35 14.14 -4.94 8.28
N GLU A 36 14.09 -6.28 8.22
CA GLU A 36 14.56 -7.04 7.07
C GLU A 36 13.52 -7.23 5.97
N ILE A 37 12.27 -6.80 6.16
CA ILE A 37 11.24 -6.84 5.13
C ILE A 37 11.42 -5.60 4.22
N PRO A 38 11.97 -5.73 2.99
CA PRO A 38 12.22 -4.57 2.17
C PRO A 38 10.91 -3.95 1.70
N PHE A 39 10.91 -2.64 1.43
CA PHE A 39 9.76 -1.96 0.85
C PHE A 39 9.27 -2.64 -0.44
N TYR A 40 7.95 -2.74 -0.62
CA TYR A 40 7.30 -3.54 -1.68
C TYR A 40 7.57 -5.05 -1.61
N LYS A 41 7.82 -5.58 -0.41
CA LYS A 41 7.85 -7.02 -0.12
C LYS A 41 6.96 -7.33 1.07
N PHE A 42 6.63 -8.61 1.20
CA PHE A 42 5.88 -9.13 2.33
C PHE A 42 6.50 -10.42 2.87
N ARG A 43 6.05 -10.79 4.06
CA ARG A 43 6.25 -12.11 4.66
C ARG A 43 4.91 -12.64 5.16
N VAL A 44 4.77 -13.96 5.19
CA VAL A 44 3.66 -14.64 5.87
C VAL A 44 4.24 -15.26 7.13
N ALA A 45 3.80 -14.79 8.30
CA ALA A 45 4.40 -15.16 9.58
C ALA A 45 3.39 -15.03 10.73
N ASP A 46 3.83 -15.30 11.96
CA ASP A 46 3.07 -14.95 13.14
C ASP A 46 3.02 -13.44 13.35
N PHE A 47 1.87 -12.91 13.75
CA PHE A 47 1.73 -11.52 14.19
C PHE A 47 0.64 -11.42 15.26
N ALA A 48 0.92 -10.74 16.37
CA ALA A 48 0.00 -10.56 17.49
C ALA A 48 -0.57 -11.90 18.05
N GLY A 49 0.21 -12.98 18.00
CA GLY A 49 -0.20 -14.32 18.44
C GLY A 49 -1.10 -15.08 17.46
N ILE A 50 -1.23 -14.60 16.23
CA ILE A 50 -1.96 -15.25 15.13
C ILE A 50 -0.96 -15.77 14.11
N GLU A 51 -1.11 -17.02 13.67
CA GLU A 51 -0.27 -17.60 12.62
C GLU A 51 -0.75 -17.19 11.22
N HIS A 52 0.15 -17.22 10.25
CA HIS A 52 -0.14 -16.98 8.82
C HIS A 52 -0.72 -15.59 8.48
N VAL A 53 -0.28 -14.56 9.20
CA VAL A 53 -0.58 -13.15 8.89
C VAL A 53 0.32 -12.66 7.76
N ILE A 54 -0.24 -11.93 6.80
CA ILE A 54 0.55 -11.26 5.75
C ILE A 54 1.03 -9.92 6.30
N ILE A 55 2.34 -9.78 6.45
CA ILE A 55 3.01 -8.56 6.89
C ILE A 55 3.65 -7.93 5.65
N SER A 56 3.01 -6.90 5.09
CA SER A 56 3.46 -6.23 3.87
C SER A 56 4.13 -4.90 4.20
N ALA A 57 5.40 -4.72 3.81
CA ALA A 57 6.11 -3.44 3.94
C ALA A 57 5.68 -2.49 2.81
N THR A 58 4.45 -2.01 2.93
CA THR A 58 3.76 -1.12 1.99
C THR A 58 2.93 -0.10 2.75
N GLY A 59 2.44 0.93 2.05
CA GLY A 59 1.57 1.90 2.65
C GLY A 59 1.24 3.08 1.74
N TYR A 60 0.26 3.88 2.17
CA TYR A 60 -0.32 4.95 1.38
C TYR A 60 -0.07 6.35 1.97
N THR A 61 0.67 6.44 3.08
CA THR A 61 1.02 7.73 3.72
C THR A 61 2.44 8.20 3.41
N GLY A 62 3.27 7.37 2.76
CA GLY A 62 4.70 7.63 2.56
C GLY A 62 5.56 7.63 3.83
N SER A 63 4.97 7.39 5.00
CA SER A 63 5.66 7.43 6.30
C SER A 63 6.40 6.13 6.66
N GLY A 64 6.38 5.13 5.76
CA GLY A 64 6.81 3.77 6.05
C GLY A 64 5.84 3.00 6.95
N GLY A 65 6.19 1.76 7.28
CA GLY A 65 5.37 0.86 8.11
C GLY A 65 4.84 -0.35 7.33
N PHE A 66 3.72 -0.88 7.79
CA PHE A 66 3.20 -2.17 7.33
C PHE A 66 1.69 -2.17 7.11
N GLU A 67 1.25 -2.99 6.16
CA GLU A 67 -0.13 -3.42 6.00
C GLU A 67 -0.25 -4.87 6.49
N ILE A 68 -1.05 -5.06 7.53
CA ILE A 68 -1.23 -6.33 8.22
C ILE A 68 -2.56 -6.94 7.78
N TYR A 69 -2.51 -8.06 7.04
CA TYR A 69 -3.70 -8.79 6.60
C TYR A 69 -3.91 -10.04 7.43
N CYS A 70 -5.10 -10.15 8.02
CA CYS A 70 -5.53 -11.29 8.83
C CYS A 70 -6.99 -11.63 8.52
N LYS A 71 -7.48 -12.79 9.00
CA LYS A 71 -8.90 -13.13 8.82
C LYS A 71 -9.78 -12.21 9.66
N ASN A 72 -11.02 -12.00 9.23
CA ASN A 72 -11.98 -11.17 9.97
C ASN A 72 -12.21 -11.62 11.42
N SER A 73 -12.11 -12.91 11.71
CA SER A 73 -12.21 -13.44 13.08
C SER A 73 -11.03 -13.08 13.98
N GLU A 74 -9.91 -12.61 13.42
CA GLU A 74 -8.64 -12.36 14.10
C GLU A 74 -8.39 -10.86 14.33
N VAL A 75 -9.02 -9.99 13.53
CA VAL A 75 -8.71 -8.55 13.47
C VAL A 75 -8.87 -7.82 14.81
N GLU A 76 -9.84 -8.19 15.63
CA GLU A 76 -10.06 -7.54 16.93
C GLU A 76 -8.87 -7.76 17.88
N GLN A 77 -8.30 -8.97 17.88
CA GLN A 77 -7.10 -9.28 18.65
C GLN A 77 -5.90 -8.51 18.09
N VAL A 78 -5.70 -8.52 16.78
CA VAL A 78 -4.59 -7.80 16.13
C VAL A 78 -4.67 -6.31 16.47
N TRP A 79 -5.85 -5.70 16.35
CA TRP A 79 -6.09 -4.30 16.72
C TRP A 79 -5.67 -4.02 18.16
N LYS A 80 -6.17 -4.80 19.14
CA LYS A 80 -5.84 -4.60 20.56
C LYS A 80 -4.32 -4.69 20.80
N ARG A 81 -3.67 -5.72 20.27
CA ARG A 81 -2.22 -5.93 20.44
C ARG A 81 -1.38 -4.85 19.78
N VAL A 82 -1.81 -4.32 18.63
CA VAL A 82 -1.15 -3.19 17.96
C VAL A 82 -1.21 -1.93 18.83
N PHE A 83 -2.36 -1.63 19.42
CA PHE A 83 -2.50 -0.48 20.31
C PHE A 83 -1.71 -0.65 21.62
N GLU A 84 -1.70 -1.85 22.19
CA GLU A 84 -0.89 -2.17 23.36
C GLU A 84 0.61 -2.01 23.08
N ALA A 85 1.13 -2.59 22.00
CA ALA A 85 2.55 -2.51 21.64
C ALA A 85 2.97 -1.09 21.23
N GLY A 86 2.08 -0.34 20.57
CA GLY A 86 2.35 1.03 20.14
C GLY A 86 2.13 2.10 21.21
N ALA A 87 1.68 1.74 22.42
CA ALA A 87 1.31 2.70 23.46
C ALA A 87 2.48 3.63 23.84
N ASP A 88 3.66 3.06 24.08
CA ASP A 88 4.88 3.81 24.43
C ASP A 88 5.42 4.66 23.25
N PHE A 89 4.95 4.36 22.03
CA PHE A 89 5.27 5.09 20.80
C PHE A 89 4.23 6.14 20.43
N GLY A 90 3.18 6.31 21.24
CA GLY A 90 2.12 7.28 21.00
C GLY A 90 1.22 6.92 19.82
N ILE A 91 1.01 5.63 19.55
CA ILE A 91 0.12 5.16 18.48
C ILE A 91 -1.30 5.72 18.67
N LYS A 92 -1.96 6.09 17.56
CA LYS A 92 -3.31 6.64 17.55
C LYS A 92 -4.11 6.09 16.36
N PRO A 93 -5.43 5.95 16.49
CA PRO A 93 -6.27 5.70 15.33
C PRO A 93 -6.23 6.92 14.41
N ILE A 94 -6.22 6.67 13.11
CA ILE A 94 -6.23 7.71 12.08
C ILE A 94 -7.38 7.45 11.10
N GLY A 95 -8.12 8.50 10.79
CA GLY A 95 -9.25 8.45 9.86
C GLY A 95 -8.82 8.62 8.40
N LEU A 96 -9.76 8.34 7.50
CA LEU A 96 -9.54 8.40 6.04
C LEU A 96 -9.10 9.80 5.57
N ALA A 97 -9.66 10.87 6.13
CA ALA A 97 -9.33 12.23 5.72
C ALA A 97 -7.82 12.55 5.89
N ALA A 98 -7.23 12.14 7.01
CA ALA A 98 -5.81 12.37 7.24
C ALA A 98 -4.94 11.51 6.31
N ARG A 99 -5.34 10.27 6.02
CA ARG A 99 -4.68 9.44 5.00
C ARG A 99 -4.75 10.10 3.62
N ASP A 100 -5.91 10.67 3.27
CA ASP A 100 -6.12 11.31 1.97
C ASP A 100 -5.29 12.61 1.81
N THR A 101 -4.98 13.31 2.91
CA THR A 101 -3.96 14.37 2.93
C THR A 101 -2.56 13.81 2.73
N LEU A 102 -2.15 12.82 3.53
CA LEU A 102 -0.78 12.28 3.48
C LEU A 102 -0.45 11.66 2.11
N ARG A 103 -1.38 10.92 1.51
CA ARG A 103 -1.19 10.36 0.16
C ARG A 103 -1.03 11.46 -0.90
N LEU A 104 -1.74 12.58 -0.73
CA LEU A 104 -1.67 13.71 -1.66
C LEU A 104 -0.33 14.43 -1.55
N GLU A 105 0.17 14.64 -0.32
CA GLU A 105 1.52 15.17 -0.08
C GLU A 105 2.61 14.29 -0.70
N MET A 106 2.39 12.97 -0.72
CA MET A 106 3.28 12.00 -1.37
C MET A 106 3.10 11.90 -2.89
N GLY A 107 2.09 12.56 -3.47
CA GLY A 107 1.76 12.47 -4.89
C GLY A 107 1.22 11.11 -5.32
N TYR A 108 0.66 10.32 -4.40
CA TYR A 108 0.06 9.03 -4.72
C TYR A 108 -1.33 9.21 -5.34
N CYS A 109 -1.49 8.62 -6.52
CA CYS A 109 -2.71 8.70 -7.33
C CYS A 109 -3.84 7.85 -6.73
N LEU A 110 -5.00 8.48 -6.51
CA LEU A 110 -6.24 7.83 -6.14
C LEU A 110 -7.10 7.60 -7.39
N TYR A 111 -7.46 6.35 -7.66
CA TYR A 111 -8.37 6.01 -8.76
C TYR A 111 -9.76 6.61 -8.53
N GLY A 112 -10.35 7.17 -9.59
CA GLY A 112 -11.59 7.95 -9.54
C GLY A 112 -11.40 9.41 -9.13
N ASN A 113 -10.18 9.85 -8.82
CA ASN A 113 -9.87 11.24 -8.49
C ASN A 113 -8.72 11.80 -9.34
N ASP A 114 -7.52 11.22 -9.23
CA ASP A 114 -6.33 11.66 -9.99
C ASP A 114 -6.18 10.92 -11.31
N ILE A 115 -6.68 9.68 -11.37
CA ILE A 115 -6.62 8.78 -12.51
C ILE A 115 -7.93 8.02 -12.67
N ASP A 116 -8.24 7.63 -13.90
CA ASP A 116 -9.43 6.86 -14.27
C ASP A 116 -9.17 6.10 -15.59
N ASP A 117 -10.21 5.44 -16.13
CA ASP A 117 -10.15 4.73 -17.42
C ASP A 117 -9.73 5.61 -18.61
N THR A 118 -9.81 6.94 -18.48
CA THR A 118 -9.44 7.90 -19.53
C THR A 118 -8.02 8.45 -19.37
N THR A 119 -7.34 8.12 -18.27
CA THR A 119 -6.02 8.67 -17.92
C THR A 119 -4.94 7.61 -18.12
N SER A 120 -4.07 7.82 -19.09
CA SER A 120 -2.94 6.92 -19.31
C SER A 120 -1.91 7.03 -18.17
N PRO A 121 -1.15 5.96 -17.87
CA PRO A 121 -0.09 6.02 -16.87
C PRO A 121 1.03 7.02 -17.24
N ILE A 122 1.19 7.37 -18.53
CA ILE A 122 2.17 8.38 -18.95
C ILE A 122 1.69 9.79 -18.62
N GLU A 123 0.40 10.09 -18.85
CA GLU A 123 -0.23 11.37 -18.45
C GLU A 123 -0.20 11.56 -16.93
N ALA A 124 -0.40 10.47 -16.16
CA ALA A 124 -0.37 10.47 -14.71
C ALA A 124 1.04 10.58 -14.10
N GLY A 125 2.10 10.61 -14.91
CA GLY A 125 3.48 10.60 -14.40
C GLY A 125 3.95 9.24 -13.85
N LEU A 126 3.17 8.18 -14.08
CA LEU A 126 3.44 6.80 -13.66
C LEU A 126 4.29 6.01 -14.67
N GLY A 127 4.95 6.70 -15.60
CA GLY A 127 5.84 6.05 -16.58
C GLY A 127 7.01 5.27 -15.96
N TRP A 128 7.31 5.50 -14.68
CA TRP A 128 8.32 4.75 -13.92
C TRP A 128 7.88 3.32 -13.58
N ILE A 129 6.57 3.04 -13.47
CA ILE A 129 6.00 1.68 -13.30
C ILE A 129 5.54 1.04 -14.62
N THR A 130 5.40 1.80 -15.70
CA THR A 130 5.08 1.27 -17.04
C THR A 130 6.33 0.69 -17.72
N LYS A 131 6.51 -0.64 -17.64
CA LYS A 131 7.72 -1.33 -18.13
C LYS A 131 7.53 -1.93 -19.53
N PHE A 132 8.16 -1.33 -20.53
CA PHE A 132 8.21 -1.81 -21.93
C PHE A 132 9.24 -2.92 -22.18
N THR A 133 9.63 -3.65 -21.14
CA THR A 133 10.57 -4.78 -21.24
C THR A 133 9.88 -6.12 -21.51
N LYS A 134 8.55 -6.11 -21.63
CA LYS A 134 7.70 -7.28 -21.90
C LYS A 134 6.41 -6.83 -22.59
N ASP A 135 5.73 -7.76 -23.22
CA ASP A 135 4.42 -7.50 -23.82
C ASP A 135 3.32 -7.42 -22.75
N PHE A 136 2.42 -6.46 -22.91
CA PHE A 136 1.23 -6.29 -22.07
C PHE A 136 0.12 -5.55 -22.85
N ILE A 137 -1.08 -5.51 -22.27
CA ILE A 137 -2.24 -4.87 -22.88
C ILE A 137 -1.92 -3.41 -23.20
N ASN A 138 -2.10 -3.01 -24.46
CA ASN A 138 -1.83 -1.66 -24.96
C ASN A 138 -0.36 -1.18 -24.85
N SER A 139 0.61 -2.10 -24.88
CA SER A 139 2.04 -1.75 -24.84
C SER A 139 2.45 -0.80 -25.97
N ASP A 140 2.08 -1.10 -27.22
CA ASP A 140 2.47 -0.29 -28.39
C ASP A 140 1.91 1.14 -28.34
N GLY A 141 0.65 1.29 -27.94
CA GLY A 141 0.01 2.60 -27.80
C GLY A 141 0.66 3.45 -26.72
N LEU A 142 1.00 2.86 -25.58
CA LEU A 142 1.68 3.55 -24.47
C LEU A 142 3.15 3.86 -24.79
N LEU A 143 3.82 3.02 -25.58
CA LEU A 143 5.19 3.27 -26.03
C LEU A 143 5.22 4.49 -26.96
N LYS A 144 4.33 4.50 -27.96
CA LYS A 144 4.15 5.63 -28.87
C LYS A 144 3.86 6.93 -28.11
N GLN A 145 2.91 6.90 -27.16
CA GLN A 145 2.60 8.07 -26.33
C GLN A 145 3.81 8.54 -25.50
N LYS A 146 4.64 7.62 -25.01
CA LYS A 146 5.85 7.97 -24.26
C LYS A 146 6.92 8.62 -25.14
N GLU A 147 7.06 8.18 -26.38
CA GLU A 147 8.02 8.72 -27.36
C GLU A 147 7.58 10.08 -27.91
N GLU A 148 6.29 10.22 -28.25
CA GLU A 148 5.72 11.44 -28.82
C GLU A 148 5.44 12.52 -27.76
N GLY A 149 5.27 12.11 -26.50
CA GLY A 149 4.88 12.98 -25.39
C GLY A 149 3.35 13.02 -25.18
N VAL A 150 2.95 13.71 -24.12
CA VAL A 150 1.54 13.81 -23.69
C VAL A 150 1.00 15.23 -23.86
N THR A 151 -0.25 15.35 -24.30
CA THR A 151 -0.96 16.63 -24.44
C THR A 151 -1.62 17.11 -23.14
N ARG A 152 -1.84 16.18 -22.20
CA ARG A 152 -2.37 16.40 -20.85
C ARG A 152 -1.40 15.81 -19.83
N ARG A 153 -1.31 16.41 -18.64
CA ARG A 153 -0.45 15.86 -17.58
C ARG A 153 -0.96 16.18 -16.20
N LEU A 154 -0.94 15.18 -15.32
CA LEU A 154 -1.21 15.38 -13.91
C LEU A 154 -0.09 16.23 -13.27
N ARG A 155 -0.50 17.25 -12.53
CA ARG A 155 0.38 18.23 -11.89
C ARG A 155 -0.14 18.59 -10.51
N ALA A 156 0.75 18.54 -9.51
CA ALA A 156 0.50 19.11 -8.21
C ALA A 156 0.64 20.64 -8.28
N PHE A 157 -0.15 21.34 -7.47
CA PHE A 157 -0.06 22.78 -7.26
C PHE A 157 -0.38 23.10 -5.80
N GLU A 158 0.09 24.25 -5.34
CA GLU A 158 -0.24 24.86 -4.05
C GLU A 158 -0.86 26.23 -4.35
N LEU A 159 -1.89 26.62 -3.58
CA LEU A 159 -2.65 27.87 -3.79
C LEU A 159 -2.03 29.06 -3.07
#